data_AF-A0A371J150-F1
#
_entry.id   AF-A0A371J150-F1
#
_cell.length_a   1.000
_cell.length_b   1.000
_cell.length_c   1.000
_cell.angle_alpha   90.00
_cell.angle_beta   90.00
_cell.angle_gamma   90.00
#
_symmetry.space_group_name_H-M   'P 1'
#
loop_
_entity.id
_entity.type
_entity.pdbx_description
1 polymer ?
#
loop_
_entity_poly.entity_id
_entity_poly.type
_entity_poly.pdbx_seq_one_letter_code
_entity_poly.pdbx_strand_id
1 'polypeptide(L)'
;MKHCSNCGNKLENNDLFCNNCGKSTVENNTSTKLNTKPKINSKTKLSVLICLVFVILVILSCGVLFRNDLMISYYIHKGNSEDTISTKISYYSKALQINYDTNLVDKINKSIADVDTDEAESILSSLDSVLLKKDLDKLYIIIYIKKAEENFNNNNYETTWLYLDNATIYGYDVEQFEYYNDLVKKSSDNYNTQTHITERIYVYKNGSPVYADESSNYYFIPDSDRRHLTSSELSCYDKDSLGFIRNEIFARHGYIFKTEPYKSYFNSMPWYIPNLYASGSVSSLNSIEKANVNLILKFE
;
A
#
# COMPACT_ATOMS: atom_id res chain seq x y z
N MET A 1 67.90 -55.43 53.89
CA MET A 1 68.07 -53.97 53.74
C MET A 1 67.45 -53.56 52.42
N LYS A 2 66.53 -52.58 52.43
CA LYS A 2 65.84 -52.13 51.23
C LYS A 2 66.75 -51.14 50.46
N HIS A 3 66.68 -51.18 49.14
CA HIS A 3 67.41 -50.24 48.26
C HIS A 3 66.39 -49.50 47.39
N CYS A 4 66.70 -48.24 47.06
CA CYS A 4 65.86 -47.41 46.20
C CYS A 4 65.79 -48.01 44.79
N SER A 5 64.57 -48.20 44.28
CA SER A 5 64.32 -48.74 42.93
C SER A 5 64.75 -47.82 41.78
N ASN A 6 65.26 -46.62 42.07
CA ASN A 6 65.65 -45.63 41.07
C ASN A 6 67.15 -45.36 41.02
N CYS A 7 67.79 -45.23 42.18
CA CYS A 7 69.23 -44.91 42.24
C CYS A 7 70.07 -45.96 42.99
N GLY A 8 69.45 -47.03 43.50
CA GLY A 8 70.15 -48.10 44.21
C GLY A 8 70.63 -47.73 45.63
N ASN A 9 70.39 -46.49 46.11
CA ASN A 9 70.83 -46.10 47.45
C ASN A 9 70.14 -46.93 48.54
N LYS A 10 70.86 -47.18 49.63
CA LYS A 10 70.36 -47.92 50.78
C LYS A 10 69.33 -47.09 51.54
N LEU A 11 68.19 -47.69 51.88
CA LEU A 11 67.11 -47.05 52.62
C LEU A 11 67.10 -47.56 54.07
N GLU A 12 66.88 -46.65 55.02
CA GLU A 12 66.64 -47.02 56.42
C GLU A 12 65.17 -47.40 56.62
N ASN A 13 64.88 -48.19 57.66
CA ASN A 13 63.52 -48.66 57.91
C ASN A 13 62.64 -47.45 58.30
N ASN A 14 61.58 -47.22 57.51
CA ASN A 14 60.59 -46.12 57.58
C ASN A 14 60.89 -44.84 56.77
N ASP A 15 61.92 -44.83 55.92
CA ASP A 15 62.11 -43.72 54.97
C ASP A 15 60.96 -43.66 53.94
N LEU A 16 60.17 -42.58 53.94
CA LEU A 16 59.06 -42.32 53.00
C LEU A 16 59.54 -41.88 51.60
N PHE A 17 60.78 -41.39 51.52
CA PHE A 17 61.44 -40.93 50.30
C PHE A 17 62.93 -41.28 50.35
N CYS A 18 63.54 -41.53 49.19
CA CYS A 18 64.99 -41.74 49.10
C CYS A 18 65.73 -40.43 49.36
N ASN A 19 66.57 -40.40 50.40
CA ASN A 19 67.41 -39.26 50.76
C ASN A 19 68.42 -38.81 49.68
N ASN A 20 68.73 -39.64 48.69
CA ASN A 20 69.67 -39.28 47.61
C ASN A 20 68.96 -38.76 46.34
N CYS A 21 67.85 -39.38 45.91
CA CYS A 21 67.18 -39.00 44.65
C CYS A 21 65.75 -38.47 44.82
N GLY A 22 65.23 -38.41 46.05
CA GLY A 22 63.90 -37.89 46.38
C GLY A 22 62.71 -38.79 46.01
N LYS A 23 62.93 -39.97 45.40
CA LYS A 23 61.82 -40.85 44.98
C LYS A 23 61.09 -41.46 46.17
N SER A 24 59.75 -41.38 46.16
CA SER A 24 58.89 -41.98 47.19
C SER A 24 59.00 -43.51 47.21
N THR A 25 59.01 -44.07 48.42
CA THR A 25 59.09 -45.51 48.68
C THR A 25 57.72 -46.13 48.98
N VAL A 26 56.66 -45.31 48.97
CA VAL A 26 55.28 -45.74 49.23
C VAL A 26 54.68 -46.31 47.94
N GLU A 27 54.49 -47.63 47.90
CA GLU A 27 53.68 -48.27 46.87
C GLU A 27 52.21 -47.97 47.13
N ASN A 28 51.62 -47.13 46.26
CA ASN A 28 50.19 -46.85 46.29
C ASN A 28 49.40 -48.10 45.84
N ASN A 29 48.95 -48.91 46.80
CA ASN A 29 47.78 -49.77 46.63
C ASN A 29 46.53 -48.90 46.60
N THR A 30 46.31 -48.20 45.49
CA THR A 30 45.03 -47.54 45.21
C THR A 30 44.05 -48.59 44.69
N SER A 31 43.33 -49.22 45.61
CA SER A 31 41.97 -49.70 45.35
C SER A 31 41.11 -48.47 45.04
N THR A 32 41.23 -47.98 43.81
CA THR A 32 40.33 -46.98 43.25
C THR A 32 38.95 -47.62 43.20
N LYS A 33 38.03 -47.16 44.05
CA LYS A 33 36.62 -47.11 43.69
C LYS A 33 36.54 -46.28 42.41
N LEU A 34 36.66 -46.96 41.27
CA LEU A 34 36.19 -46.44 39.99
C LEU A 34 34.72 -46.14 40.19
N ASN A 35 34.40 -44.85 40.28
CA ASN A 35 33.10 -44.35 39.90
C ASN A 35 32.83 -44.90 38.50
N THR A 36 32.09 -46.00 38.41
CA THR A 36 31.53 -46.47 37.14
C THR A 36 30.60 -45.36 36.68
N LYS A 37 31.04 -44.58 35.68
CA LYS A 37 30.12 -43.83 34.82
C LYS A 37 28.99 -44.80 34.44
N PRO A 38 27.71 -44.43 34.62
CA PRO A 38 26.62 -45.34 34.32
C PRO A 38 26.74 -45.80 32.86
N LYS A 39 26.78 -47.12 32.66
CA LYS A 39 26.86 -47.75 31.34
C LYS A 39 25.49 -47.64 30.68
N ILE A 40 25.20 -46.48 30.06
CA ILE A 40 23.95 -46.23 29.36
C ILE A 40 23.88 -47.14 28.12
N ASN A 41 22.87 -48.01 28.07
CA ASN A 41 22.58 -48.93 26.97
C ASN A 41 22.46 -48.17 25.62
N SER A 42 22.94 -48.74 24.51
CA SER A 42 22.88 -48.11 23.18
C SER A 42 21.46 -47.81 22.73
N LYS A 43 20.47 -48.64 23.15
CA LYS A 43 19.05 -48.37 22.94
C LYS A 43 18.56 -47.13 23.68
N THR A 44 19.09 -46.83 24.87
CA THR A 44 18.76 -45.59 25.61
C THR A 44 19.42 -44.36 24.98
N LYS A 45 20.64 -44.47 24.43
CA LYS A 45 21.26 -43.37 23.66
C LYS A 45 20.46 -43.03 22.39
N LEU A 46 19.98 -44.06 21.67
CA LEU A 46 19.16 -43.88 20.47
C LEU A 46 17.78 -43.28 20.81
N SER A 47 17.14 -43.74 21.89
CA SER A 47 15.86 -43.18 22.36
C SER A 47 15.98 -41.71 22.77
N VAL A 48 17.06 -41.35 23.50
CA VAL A 48 17.33 -39.94 23.85
C VAL A 48 17.56 -39.08 22.61
N LEU A 49 18.29 -39.58 21.61
CA LEU A 49 18.51 -38.87 20.35
C LEU A 49 17.20 -38.67 19.56
N ILE A 50 16.36 -39.71 19.47
CA ILE A 50 15.05 -39.63 18.80
C ILE A 50 14.14 -38.61 19.50
N CYS A 51 14.09 -38.62 20.85
CA CYS A 51 13.36 -37.62 21.61
C CYS A 51 13.88 -36.19 21.35
N LEU A 52 15.20 -35.99 21.29
CA LEU A 52 15.80 -34.69 20.97
C LEU A 52 15.43 -34.20 19.57
N VAL A 53 15.53 -35.07 18.57
CA VAL A 53 15.13 -34.77 17.19
C VAL A 53 13.63 -34.47 17.13
N PHE A 54 12.79 -35.23 17.83
CA PHE A 54 11.36 -34.99 17.89
C PHE A 54 11.02 -33.64 18.53
N VAL A 55 11.68 -33.28 19.64
CA VAL A 55 11.52 -31.96 20.27
C VAL A 55 11.93 -30.83 19.32
N ILE A 56 13.04 -30.99 18.59
CA ILE A 56 13.47 -30.00 17.58
C ILE A 56 12.43 -29.90 16.46
N LEU A 57 11.90 -31.02 15.97
CA LEU A 57 10.85 -31.03 14.95
C LEU A 57 9.56 -30.37 15.44
N VAL A 58 9.19 -30.55 16.71
CA VAL A 58 8.04 -29.88 17.33
C VAL A 58 8.30 -28.38 17.46
N ILE A 59 9.52 -27.95 17.82
CA ILE A 59 9.86 -26.53 17.88
C ILE A 59 9.82 -25.90 16.48
N LEU A 60 10.37 -26.59 15.47
CA LEU A 60 10.34 -26.15 14.07
C LEU A 60 8.91 -26.09 13.54
N SER A 61 8.07 -27.09 13.84
CA SER A 61 6.67 -27.11 13.41
C SER A 61 5.87 -26.01 14.11
N CYS A 62 6.05 -25.80 15.42
CA CYS A 62 5.48 -24.65 16.13
C CYS A 62 5.94 -23.32 15.53
N GLY A 63 7.23 -23.18 15.21
CA GLY A 63 7.77 -21.97 14.57
C GLY A 63 7.09 -21.66 13.24
N VAL A 64 6.71 -22.68 12.45
CA VAL A 64 5.94 -22.51 11.22
C VAL A 64 4.48 -22.14 11.51
N LEU A 65 3.85 -22.78 12.48
CA LEU A 65 2.44 -22.54 12.84
C LEU A 65 2.22 -21.13 13.41
N PHE A 66 3.12 -20.62 14.25
CA PHE A 66 3.01 -19.29 14.86
C PHE A 66 3.67 -18.17 14.04
N ARG A 67 4.30 -18.49 12.90
CA ARG A 67 5.02 -17.51 12.08
C ARG A 67 4.11 -16.35 11.68
N ASN A 68 2.90 -16.66 11.23
CA ASN A 68 1.96 -15.66 10.72
C ASN A 68 1.47 -14.75 11.85
N ASP A 69 1.11 -15.31 13.01
CA ASP A 69 0.68 -14.54 14.17
C ASP A 69 1.77 -13.60 14.68
N LEU A 70 3.03 -14.06 14.69
CA LEU A 70 4.19 -13.24 15.03
C LEU A 70 4.39 -12.09 14.04
N MET A 71 4.29 -12.36 12.74
CA MET A 71 4.42 -11.36 11.69
C MET A 71 3.29 -10.31 11.74
N ILE A 72 2.05 -10.75 11.94
CA ILE A 72 0.89 -9.86 12.10
C ILE A 72 1.11 -8.95 13.30
N SER A 73 1.46 -9.53 14.46
CA SER A 73 1.71 -8.77 15.70
C SER A 73 2.84 -7.75 15.52
N TYR A 74 3.91 -8.14 14.83
CA TYR A 74 5.03 -7.26 14.49
C TYR A 74 4.58 -6.07 13.64
N TYR A 75 3.83 -6.32 12.56
CA TYR A 75 3.36 -5.26 11.67
C TYR A 75 2.36 -4.32 12.35
N ILE A 76 1.42 -4.86 13.12
CA ILE A 76 0.47 -4.04 13.89
C ILE A 76 1.22 -3.17 14.91
N HIS A 77 2.18 -3.74 15.64
CA HIS A 77 3.00 -2.98 16.58
C HIS A 77 3.77 -1.86 15.87
N LYS A 78 4.43 -2.16 14.76
CA LYS A 78 5.17 -1.17 13.96
C LYS A 78 4.27 -0.04 13.46
N GLY A 79 3.09 -0.37 12.92
CA GLY A 79 2.13 0.63 12.47
C GLY A 79 1.60 1.50 13.61
N ASN A 80 1.30 0.92 14.77
CA ASN A 80 0.83 1.69 15.94
C ASN A 80 1.90 2.67 16.45
N SER A 81 3.19 2.34 16.32
CA SER A 81 4.32 3.18 16.75
C SER A 81 4.83 4.17 15.71
N GLU A 82 4.25 4.16 14.51
CA GLU A 82 4.71 4.97 13.38
C GLU A 82 3.99 6.31 13.35
N ASP A 83 4.73 7.40 13.11
CA ASP A 83 4.17 8.73 13.00
C ASP A 83 3.71 9.03 11.58
N THR A 84 4.47 8.54 10.58
CA THR A 84 4.16 8.77 9.16
C THR A 84 2.96 7.93 8.72
N ILE A 85 1.89 8.58 8.27
CA ILE A 85 0.61 7.91 7.97
C ILE A 85 0.77 6.89 6.83
N SER A 86 1.46 7.23 5.75
CA SER A 86 1.72 6.31 4.64
C SER A 86 2.50 5.05 5.08
N THR A 87 3.54 5.22 5.91
CA THR A 87 4.32 4.10 6.46
C THR A 87 3.49 3.25 7.43
N LYS A 88 2.67 3.90 8.27
CA LYS A 88 1.72 3.24 9.18
C LYS A 88 0.74 2.35 8.41
N ILE A 89 0.13 2.88 7.36
CA ILE A 89 -0.79 2.15 6.49
C ILE A 89 -0.07 1.04 5.73
N SER A 90 1.17 1.25 5.29
CA SER A 90 1.98 0.17 4.68
C SER A 90 2.19 -1.02 5.63
N TYR A 91 2.45 -0.77 6.92
CA TYR A 91 2.54 -1.84 7.91
C TYR A 91 1.19 -2.54 8.12
N TYR A 92 0.10 -1.80 8.27
CA TYR A 92 -1.23 -2.39 8.39
C TYR A 92 -1.62 -3.23 7.16
N SER A 93 -1.26 -2.76 5.95
CA SER A 93 -1.48 -3.48 4.70
C SER A 93 -0.76 -4.83 4.68
N LYS A 94 0.49 -4.88 5.14
CA LYS A 94 1.26 -6.12 5.25
C LYS A 94 0.62 -7.12 6.24
N ALA A 95 0.03 -6.64 7.33
CA ALA A 95 -0.72 -7.50 8.25
C ALA A 95 -2.01 -8.04 7.60
N LEU A 96 -2.79 -7.18 6.92
CA LEU A 96 -4.01 -7.57 6.20
C LEU A 96 -3.76 -8.63 5.12
N GLN A 97 -2.63 -8.55 4.41
CA GLN A 97 -2.22 -9.54 3.41
C GLN A 97 -1.97 -10.93 4.01
N ILE A 98 -1.59 -11.02 5.29
CA ILE A 98 -1.40 -12.31 5.97
C ILE A 98 -2.74 -12.84 6.48
N ASN A 99 -3.51 -11.98 7.15
CA ASN A 99 -4.84 -12.31 7.65
C ASN A 99 -5.70 -11.04 7.67
N TYR A 100 -6.83 -11.07 6.96
CA TYR A 100 -7.72 -9.93 6.86
C TYR A 100 -8.46 -9.70 8.18
N ASP A 101 -8.32 -8.51 8.76
CA ASP A 101 -8.93 -8.12 10.04
C ASP A 101 -9.66 -6.79 9.90
N THR A 102 -10.96 -6.79 10.14
CA THR A 102 -11.82 -5.60 10.03
C THR A 102 -11.44 -4.50 11.01
N ASN A 103 -10.91 -4.85 12.20
CA ASN A 103 -10.45 -3.84 13.16
C ASN A 103 -9.25 -3.05 12.62
N LEU A 104 -8.40 -3.72 11.83
CA LEU A 104 -7.25 -3.11 11.21
C LEU A 104 -7.66 -2.24 10.02
N VAL A 105 -8.67 -2.67 9.26
CA VAL A 105 -9.34 -1.82 8.25
C VAL A 105 -9.89 -0.55 8.90
N ASP A 106 -10.58 -0.65 10.05
CA ASP A 106 -11.09 0.53 10.75
C ASP A 106 -9.98 1.48 11.21
N LYS A 107 -8.81 0.95 11.59
CA LYS A 107 -7.63 1.77 11.88
C LYS A 107 -7.11 2.50 10.64
N ILE A 108 -7.08 1.84 9.48
CA ILE A 108 -6.71 2.46 8.20
C ILE A 108 -7.72 3.57 7.87
N ASN A 109 -9.03 3.28 7.94
CA ASN A 109 -10.10 4.24 7.66
C ASN A 109 -9.96 5.50 8.52
N LYS A 110 -9.75 5.34 9.83
CA LYS A 110 -9.51 6.47 10.74
C LYS A 110 -8.24 7.24 10.38
N SER A 111 -7.16 6.53 10.07
CA SER A 111 -5.89 7.16 9.71
C SER A 111 -6.03 8.00 8.43
N ILE A 112 -6.79 7.53 7.43
CA ILE A 112 -7.08 8.26 6.18
C ILE A 112 -8.04 9.43 6.40
N ALA A 113 -8.99 9.30 7.34
CA ALA A 113 -9.93 10.35 7.70
C ALA A 113 -9.26 11.59 8.33
N ASP A 114 -8.00 11.50 8.76
CA ASP A 114 -7.26 12.65 9.33
C ASP A 114 -6.25 13.27 8.35
N VAL A 115 -6.09 12.70 7.15
CA VAL A 115 -5.13 13.17 6.14
C VAL A 115 -5.77 14.20 5.20
N ASP A 116 -4.93 15.08 4.67
CA ASP A 116 -5.20 15.86 3.46
C ASP A 116 -5.62 14.96 2.29
N THR A 117 -6.47 15.50 1.41
CA THR A 117 -7.13 14.72 0.37
C THR A 117 -6.18 14.23 -0.73
N ASP A 118 -5.09 14.97 -1.02
CA ASP A 118 -4.11 14.58 -2.03
C ASP A 118 -3.23 13.40 -1.56
N GLU A 119 -2.81 13.43 -0.29
CA GLU A 119 -2.05 12.32 0.30
C GLU A 119 -2.93 11.07 0.44
N ALA A 120 -4.22 11.24 0.77
CA ALA A 120 -5.17 10.14 0.89
C ALA A 120 -5.37 9.38 -0.45
N GLU A 121 -5.42 10.06 -1.59
CA GLU A 121 -5.54 9.43 -2.92
C GLU A 121 -4.30 8.61 -3.29
N SER A 122 -3.11 9.14 -2.98
CA SER A 122 -1.86 8.42 -3.19
C SER A 122 -1.85 7.10 -2.41
N ILE A 123 -2.30 7.14 -1.15
CA ILE A 123 -2.38 5.98 -0.27
C ILE A 123 -3.39 4.95 -0.78
N LEU A 124 -4.58 5.37 -1.23
CA LEU A 124 -5.63 4.50 -1.74
C LEU A 124 -5.15 3.56 -2.85
N SER A 125 -4.35 4.08 -3.79
CA SER A 125 -3.83 3.28 -4.91
C SER A 125 -2.99 2.07 -4.45
N SER A 126 -2.37 2.17 -3.27
CA SER A 126 -1.60 1.06 -2.68
C SER A 126 -2.49 0.00 -2.02
N LEU A 127 -3.74 0.33 -1.70
CA LEU A 127 -4.69 -0.49 -0.99
C LEU A 127 -5.62 -1.30 -1.91
N ASP A 128 -5.72 -0.95 -3.20
CA ASP A 128 -6.60 -1.61 -4.18
C ASP A 128 -6.47 -3.14 -4.23
N SER A 129 -5.25 -3.64 -4.03
CA SER A 129 -4.95 -5.09 -4.08
C SER A 129 -5.00 -5.78 -2.71
N VAL A 130 -5.19 -5.00 -1.64
CA VAL A 130 -5.12 -5.47 -0.24
C VAL A 130 -6.50 -5.51 0.39
N LEU A 131 -7.32 -4.49 0.14
CA LEU A 131 -8.64 -4.37 0.72
C LEU A 131 -9.69 -5.15 -0.05
N LEU A 132 -10.68 -5.67 0.67
CA LEU A 132 -11.89 -6.15 0.03
C LEU A 132 -12.62 -4.98 -0.62
N LYS A 133 -13.22 -5.22 -1.79
CA LYS A 133 -13.97 -4.21 -2.56
C LYS A 133 -14.88 -3.35 -1.68
N LYS A 134 -15.71 -3.97 -0.83
CA LYS A 134 -16.64 -3.26 0.06
C LYS A 134 -15.97 -2.26 1.01
N ASP A 135 -14.73 -2.53 1.43
CA ASP A 135 -14.01 -1.71 2.40
C ASP A 135 -13.19 -0.64 1.69
N LEU A 136 -12.70 -0.95 0.48
CA LEU A 136 -12.13 0.03 -0.44
C LEU A 136 -13.17 1.08 -0.88
N ASP A 137 -14.40 0.64 -1.21
CA ASP A 137 -15.51 1.52 -1.59
C ASP A 137 -15.80 2.55 -0.49
N LYS A 138 -15.78 2.13 0.78
CA LYS A 138 -15.96 3.05 1.93
C LYS A 138 -14.87 4.11 2.00
N LEU A 139 -13.62 3.76 1.70
CA LEU A 139 -12.52 4.73 1.69
C LEU A 139 -12.69 5.77 0.59
N TYR A 140 -13.08 5.34 -0.61
CA TYR A 140 -13.40 6.26 -1.70
C TYR A 140 -14.53 7.22 -1.33
N ILE A 141 -15.62 6.71 -0.72
CA ILE A 141 -16.69 7.56 -0.19
C ILE A 141 -16.11 8.60 0.77
N ILE A 142 -15.35 8.19 1.79
CA ILE A 142 -14.78 9.11 2.79
C ILE A 142 -13.99 10.25 2.11
N ILE A 143 -13.16 9.93 1.12
CA ILE A 143 -12.35 10.95 0.43
C ILE A 143 -13.21 11.87 -0.43
N TYR A 144 -14.14 11.35 -1.23
CA TYR A 144 -14.98 12.22 -2.06
C TYR A 144 -15.87 13.12 -1.21
N ILE A 145 -16.36 12.64 -0.06
CA ILE A 145 -17.12 13.48 0.87
C ILE A 145 -16.26 14.61 1.43
N LYS A 146 -15.04 14.32 1.89
CA LYS A 146 -14.11 15.37 2.32
C LYS A 146 -13.83 16.40 1.22
N LYS A 147 -13.59 15.95 -0.02
CA LYS A 147 -13.37 16.85 -1.17
C LYS A 147 -14.61 17.67 -1.50
N ALA A 148 -15.80 17.09 -1.34
CA ALA A 148 -17.07 17.80 -1.49
C ALA A 148 -17.26 18.88 -0.42
N GLU A 149 -16.97 18.57 0.86
CA GLU A 149 -16.99 19.52 1.99
C GLU A 149 -16.02 20.68 1.77
N GLU A 150 -14.79 20.40 1.38
CA GLU A 150 -13.78 21.41 1.06
C GLU A 150 -14.26 22.37 -0.04
N ASN A 151 -14.76 21.82 -1.14
CA ASN A 151 -15.29 22.63 -2.25
C ASN A 151 -16.55 23.41 -1.86
N PHE A 152 -17.42 22.83 -1.03
CA PHE A 152 -18.61 23.51 -0.54
C PHE A 152 -18.23 24.74 0.29
N ASN A 153 -17.27 24.58 1.21
CA ASN A 153 -16.75 25.64 2.06
C ASN A 153 -16.07 26.75 1.24
N ASN A 154 -15.48 26.40 0.09
CA ASN A 154 -14.90 27.34 -0.87
C ASN A 154 -15.92 27.94 -1.86
N ASN A 155 -17.22 27.62 -1.73
CA ASN A 155 -18.30 28.03 -2.62
C ASN A 155 -18.24 27.47 -4.05
N ASN A 156 -17.46 26.40 -4.28
CA ASN A 156 -17.36 25.70 -5.55
C ASN A 156 -18.46 24.63 -5.67
N TYR A 157 -19.73 25.04 -5.75
CA TYR A 157 -20.88 24.13 -5.65
C TYR A 157 -20.98 23.12 -6.80
N GLU A 158 -20.55 23.49 -8.02
CA GLU A 158 -20.49 22.56 -9.15
C GLU A 158 -19.52 21.41 -8.88
N THR A 159 -18.32 21.73 -8.41
CA THR A 159 -17.31 20.74 -8.00
C THR A 159 -17.77 19.92 -6.80
N THR A 160 -18.49 20.52 -5.85
CA THR A 160 -19.12 19.78 -4.75
C THR A 160 -20.05 18.69 -5.27
N TRP A 161 -21.00 19.02 -6.17
CA TRP A 161 -21.89 18.03 -6.77
C TRP A 161 -21.12 16.94 -7.52
N LEU A 162 -20.08 17.33 -8.25
CA LEU A 162 -19.28 16.37 -9.01
C LEU A 162 -18.61 15.33 -8.09
N TYR A 163 -18.09 15.73 -6.93
CA TYR A 163 -17.55 14.78 -5.94
C TYR A 163 -18.65 13.91 -5.31
N LEU A 164 -19.82 14.47 -5.00
CA LEU A 164 -20.95 13.71 -4.48
C LEU A 164 -21.45 12.66 -5.48
N ASP A 165 -21.57 13.03 -6.76
CA ASP A 165 -21.94 12.12 -7.84
C ASP A 165 -20.93 10.97 -7.95
N ASN A 166 -19.63 11.25 -7.86
CA ASN A 166 -18.61 10.21 -7.81
C ASN A 166 -18.79 9.30 -6.58
N ALA A 167 -19.10 9.85 -5.41
CA ALA A 167 -19.36 9.05 -4.21
C ALA A 167 -20.57 8.10 -4.39
N THR A 168 -21.59 8.48 -5.17
CA THR A 168 -22.75 7.60 -5.45
C THR A 168 -22.36 6.32 -6.20
N ILE A 169 -21.31 6.38 -7.03
CA ILE A 169 -20.78 5.20 -7.74
C ILE A 169 -20.36 4.11 -6.75
N TYR A 170 -19.91 4.51 -5.55
CA TYR A 170 -19.48 3.63 -4.47
C TYR A 170 -20.60 3.32 -3.47
N GLY A 171 -21.82 3.81 -3.72
CA GLY A 171 -23.01 3.54 -2.91
C GLY A 171 -23.31 4.59 -1.83
N TYR A 172 -22.73 5.79 -1.93
CA TYR A 172 -23.12 6.90 -1.05
C TYR A 172 -24.50 7.47 -1.43
N ASP A 173 -25.29 7.81 -0.41
CA ASP A 173 -26.56 8.53 -0.56
C ASP A 173 -26.29 10.03 -0.37
N VAL A 174 -26.43 10.81 -1.45
CA VAL A 174 -26.14 12.26 -1.46
C VAL A 174 -26.96 13.06 -0.47
N GLU A 175 -28.15 12.58 -0.09
CA GLU A 175 -29.00 13.24 0.91
C GLU A 175 -28.38 13.19 2.32
N GLN A 176 -27.41 12.30 2.55
CA GLN A 176 -26.66 12.22 3.80
C GLN A 176 -25.52 13.24 3.90
N PHE A 177 -25.28 14.04 2.85
CA PHE A 177 -24.23 15.06 2.87
C PHE A 177 -24.58 16.15 3.87
N GLU A 178 -23.63 16.54 4.74
CA GLU A 178 -23.86 17.48 5.84
C GLU A 178 -24.53 18.79 5.37
N TYR A 179 -24.11 19.28 4.20
CA TYR A 179 -24.59 20.52 3.61
C TYR A 179 -25.60 20.34 2.47
N TYR A 180 -26.24 19.17 2.34
CA TYR A 180 -27.10 18.83 1.21
C TYR A 180 -28.18 19.89 0.93
N ASN A 181 -28.96 20.27 1.94
CA ASN A 181 -30.05 21.23 1.78
C ASN A 181 -29.56 22.61 1.33
N ASP A 182 -28.43 23.07 1.89
CA ASP A 182 -27.81 24.33 1.52
C ASP A 182 -27.24 24.29 0.10
N LEU A 183 -26.62 23.17 -0.27
CA LEU A 183 -26.09 22.94 -1.61
C LEU A 183 -27.21 22.97 -2.67
N VAL A 184 -28.33 22.27 -2.44
CA VAL A 184 -29.49 22.29 -3.35
C VAL A 184 -30.01 23.71 -3.55
N LYS A 185 -30.16 24.47 -2.46
CA LYS A 185 -30.62 25.87 -2.52
C LYS A 185 -29.65 26.75 -3.32
N LYS A 186 -28.36 26.72 -2.97
CA LYS A 186 -27.31 27.51 -3.62
C LYS A 186 -27.14 27.17 -5.09
N SER A 187 -27.30 25.91 -5.46
CA SER A 187 -27.19 25.45 -6.85
C SER A 187 -28.40 25.86 -7.69
N SER A 188 -29.60 25.89 -7.09
CA SER A 188 -30.83 26.36 -7.74
C SER A 188 -30.78 27.86 -8.02
N ASP A 189 -30.20 28.64 -7.11
CA ASP A 189 -29.99 30.08 -7.30
C ASP A 189 -28.97 30.36 -8.40
N ASN A 190 -27.94 29.50 -8.54
CA ASN A 190 -26.90 29.63 -9.56
C ASN A 190 -27.40 29.30 -10.98
N TYR A 191 -28.42 28.43 -11.11
CA TYR A 191 -29.03 28.06 -12.39
C TYR A 191 -29.78 29.24 -13.05
N ASN A 192 -30.31 30.17 -12.26
CA ASN A 192 -31.02 31.35 -12.76
C ASN A 192 -30.09 32.51 -13.15
N THR A 193 -28.81 32.45 -12.79
CA THR A 193 -27.76 33.41 -13.21
C THR A 193 -26.89 32.92 -14.36
N GLN A 194 -27.12 31.71 -14.86
CA GLN A 194 -26.50 31.24 -16.10
C GLN A 194 -27.28 31.77 -17.31
N THR A 195 -27.34 33.11 -17.39
CA THR A 195 -27.74 33.85 -18.59
C THR A 195 -26.98 33.28 -19.78
N HIS A 196 -27.72 32.70 -20.71
CA HIS A 196 -27.38 32.42 -22.10
C HIS A 196 -26.02 32.98 -22.55
N ILE A 197 -24.95 32.18 -22.44
CA ILE A 197 -23.73 32.43 -23.23
C ILE A 197 -24.00 31.85 -24.62
N THR A 198 -24.88 32.50 -25.37
CA THR A 198 -25.18 32.19 -26.77
C THR A 198 -24.27 32.91 -27.77
N GLU A 199 -23.19 33.55 -27.33
CA GLU A 199 -22.19 34.12 -28.25
C GLU A 199 -20.77 33.64 -27.92
N ARG A 200 -20.29 32.72 -28.76
CA ARG A 200 -18.91 32.22 -28.78
C ARG A 200 -18.03 33.29 -29.43
N ILE A 201 -17.19 33.97 -28.64
CA ILE A 201 -16.20 34.92 -29.15
C ILE A 201 -14.87 34.18 -29.35
N TYR A 202 -14.39 34.15 -30.59
CA TYR A 202 -13.09 33.59 -30.95
C TYR A 202 -11.98 34.64 -30.78
N VAL A 203 -10.87 34.27 -30.14
CA VAL A 203 -9.64 35.06 -30.15
C VAL A 203 -8.51 34.22 -30.76
N TYR A 204 -7.73 34.84 -31.64
CA TYR A 204 -6.63 34.19 -32.37
C TYR A 204 -5.29 34.50 -31.70
N LYS A 205 -4.56 33.46 -31.30
CA LYS A 205 -3.16 33.58 -30.87
C LYS A 205 -2.32 32.57 -31.66
N ASN A 206 -1.27 33.04 -32.33
CA ASN A 206 -0.41 32.24 -33.21
C ASN A 206 -1.14 31.48 -34.35
N GLY A 207 -2.28 32.01 -34.83
CA GLY A 207 -3.02 31.41 -35.95
C GLY A 207 -3.92 30.22 -35.58
N SER A 208 -3.97 29.83 -34.30
CA SER A 208 -4.89 28.80 -33.80
C SER A 208 -6.04 29.43 -33.02
N PRO A 209 -7.29 28.94 -33.19
CA PRO A 209 -8.40 29.37 -32.34
C PRO A 209 -8.16 28.90 -30.90
N VAL A 210 -8.25 29.81 -29.94
CA VAL A 210 -8.18 29.50 -28.50
C VAL A 210 -9.45 30.03 -27.83
N TYR A 211 -10.07 29.21 -26.98
CA TYR A 211 -11.31 29.54 -26.26
C TYR A 211 -11.07 30.57 -25.16
N ALA A 212 -12.03 31.47 -24.94
CA ALA A 212 -11.99 32.52 -23.94
C ALA A 212 -13.05 32.27 -22.86
N ASP A 213 -12.74 31.38 -21.94
CA ASP A 213 -13.33 31.29 -20.59
C ASP A 213 -12.26 30.68 -19.67
N GLU A 214 -12.11 31.21 -18.46
CA GLU A 214 -11.17 30.73 -17.45
C GLU A 214 -11.34 29.24 -17.15
N SER A 215 -12.56 28.69 -17.29
CA SER A 215 -12.84 27.24 -17.17
C SER A 215 -12.44 26.43 -18.41
N SER A 216 -12.51 27.02 -19.61
CA SER A 216 -12.19 26.38 -20.89
C SER A 216 -10.70 26.25 -21.18
N ASN A 217 -9.85 26.94 -20.40
CA ASN A 217 -8.41 26.95 -20.57
C ASN A 217 -7.72 25.60 -20.24
N TYR A 218 -8.40 24.70 -19.54
CA TYR A 218 -7.83 23.42 -19.10
C TYR A 218 -8.14 22.24 -20.03
N TYR A 219 -9.06 22.39 -20.98
CA TYR A 219 -9.40 21.34 -21.94
C TYR A 219 -8.79 21.65 -23.30
N PHE A 220 -8.36 20.62 -24.02
CA PHE A 220 -7.99 20.78 -25.43
C PHE A 220 -9.23 21.01 -26.30
N ILE A 221 -10.27 20.18 -26.10
CA ILE A 221 -11.53 20.28 -26.85
C ILE A 221 -12.70 20.08 -25.86
N PRO A 222 -13.18 21.18 -25.23
CA PRO A 222 -14.17 21.15 -24.16
C PRO A 222 -15.46 20.38 -24.48
N ASP A 223 -15.86 20.34 -25.75
CA ASP A 223 -17.13 19.77 -26.23
C ASP A 223 -16.96 18.42 -26.96
N SER A 224 -15.81 17.77 -26.80
CA SER A 224 -15.50 16.46 -27.40
C SER A 224 -16.35 15.29 -26.86
N ASP A 225 -17.05 15.49 -25.74
CA ASP A 225 -18.03 14.57 -25.15
C ASP A 225 -19.43 14.70 -25.78
N ARG A 226 -19.70 15.84 -26.43
CA ARG A 226 -21.05 16.27 -26.84
C ARG A 226 -21.26 16.43 -28.34
N ARG A 227 -20.20 16.57 -29.14
CA ARG A 227 -20.30 16.66 -30.61
C ARG A 227 -19.24 15.83 -31.33
N HIS A 228 -19.48 15.54 -32.61
CA HIS A 228 -18.47 14.92 -33.46
C HIS A 228 -17.35 15.91 -33.81
N LEU A 229 -16.11 15.45 -33.70
CA LEU A 229 -14.91 16.16 -34.15
C LEU A 229 -14.73 15.99 -35.67
N THR A 230 -13.99 16.91 -36.28
CA THR A 230 -13.72 16.87 -37.72
C THR A 230 -12.25 16.63 -38.03
N SER A 231 -11.97 16.01 -39.17
CA SER A 231 -10.61 15.81 -39.67
C SER A 231 -9.82 17.12 -39.80
N SER A 232 -10.47 18.21 -40.23
CA SER A 232 -9.84 19.53 -40.35
C SER A 232 -9.43 20.11 -39.00
N GLU A 233 -10.28 19.94 -37.98
CA GLU A 233 -10.00 20.38 -36.62
C GLU A 233 -8.80 19.61 -36.03
N LEU A 234 -8.78 18.28 -36.19
CA LEU A 234 -7.70 17.44 -35.68
C LEU A 234 -6.37 17.64 -36.40
N SER A 235 -6.40 18.04 -37.68
CA SER A 235 -5.18 18.29 -38.47
C SER A 235 -4.35 19.47 -37.97
N CYS A 236 -4.91 20.30 -37.09
CA CYS A 236 -4.22 21.43 -36.46
C CYS A 236 -3.35 21.01 -35.26
N TYR A 237 -3.45 19.76 -34.79
CA TYR A 237 -2.74 19.25 -33.63
C TYR A 237 -1.60 18.31 -34.02
N ASP A 238 -0.52 18.30 -33.25
CA ASP A 238 0.52 17.29 -33.37
C ASP A 238 0.12 15.96 -32.70
N LYS A 239 0.91 14.91 -32.95
CA LYS A 239 0.62 13.55 -32.45
C LYS A 239 0.54 13.49 -30.93
N ASP A 240 1.39 14.22 -30.24
CA ASP A 240 1.42 14.23 -28.77
C ASP A 240 0.13 14.87 -28.23
N SER A 241 -0.27 16.03 -28.78
CA SER A 241 -1.51 16.73 -28.43
C SER A 241 -2.75 15.88 -28.73
N LEU A 242 -2.77 15.16 -29.86
CA LEU A 242 -3.86 14.22 -30.18
C LEU A 242 -3.97 13.10 -29.13
N GLY A 243 -2.83 12.60 -28.64
CA GLY A 243 -2.79 11.67 -27.51
C GLY A 243 -3.45 12.22 -26.26
N PHE A 244 -3.20 13.49 -25.90
CA PHE A 244 -3.88 14.15 -24.78
C PHE A 244 -5.38 14.37 -25.04
N ILE A 245 -5.78 14.82 -26.23
CA ILE A 245 -7.20 15.00 -26.60
C ILE A 245 -7.96 13.68 -26.47
N ARG A 246 -7.39 12.57 -26.97
CA ARG A 246 -8.00 11.25 -26.82
C ARG A 246 -8.13 10.85 -25.35
N ASN A 247 -7.06 11.06 -24.57
CA ASN A 247 -7.06 10.69 -23.16
C ASN A 247 -7.94 11.60 -22.30
N GLU A 248 -8.18 12.85 -22.69
CA GLU A 248 -9.13 13.76 -22.05
C GLU A 248 -10.54 13.17 -22.01
N ILE A 249 -10.95 12.50 -23.10
CA ILE A 249 -12.25 11.81 -23.15
C ILE A 249 -12.34 10.75 -22.05
N PHE A 250 -11.30 9.95 -21.84
CA PHE A 250 -11.27 8.95 -20.75
C PHE A 250 -11.14 9.60 -19.36
N ALA A 251 -10.38 10.69 -19.26
CA ALA A 251 -10.20 11.44 -18.03
C ALA A 251 -11.52 12.02 -17.50
N ARG A 252 -12.43 12.45 -18.39
CA ARG A 252 -13.79 12.90 -18.02
C ARG A 252 -14.63 11.84 -17.34
N HIS A 253 -14.33 10.56 -17.58
CA HIS A 253 -14.96 9.43 -16.88
C HIS A 253 -14.19 9.02 -15.61
N GLY A 254 -13.11 9.71 -15.27
CA GLY A 254 -12.24 9.43 -14.13
C GLY A 254 -11.24 8.31 -14.35
N TYR A 255 -10.86 7.99 -15.60
CA TYR A 255 -9.89 6.93 -15.87
C TYR A 255 -8.54 7.21 -15.20
N ILE A 256 -8.09 6.29 -14.33
CA ILE A 256 -6.86 6.43 -13.55
C ILE A 256 -5.63 6.10 -14.41
N PHE A 257 -4.92 7.13 -14.86
CA PHE A 257 -3.69 7.00 -15.63
C PHE A 257 -2.51 6.52 -14.78
N LYS A 258 -1.80 5.50 -15.26
CA LYS A 258 -0.66 4.89 -14.54
C LYS A 258 0.71 5.32 -15.07
N THR A 259 0.75 5.90 -16.27
CA THR A 259 1.99 6.21 -17.00
C THR A 259 2.09 7.69 -17.33
N GLU A 260 3.31 8.22 -17.26
CA GLU A 260 3.61 9.57 -17.74
C GLU A 260 3.53 9.65 -19.28
N PRO A 261 3.20 10.82 -19.85
CA PRO A 261 2.92 12.10 -19.16
C PRO A 261 1.46 12.25 -18.66
N TYR A 262 0.56 11.34 -19.03
CA TYR A 262 -0.87 11.47 -18.77
C TYR A 262 -1.20 11.47 -17.28
N LYS A 263 -0.49 10.66 -16.49
CA LYS A 263 -0.67 10.61 -15.03
C LYS A 263 -0.49 11.99 -14.39
N SER A 264 0.67 12.61 -14.54
CA SER A 264 0.91 13.92 -13.94
C SER A 264 0.04 15.02 -14.55
N TYR A 265 -0.18 14.97 -15.88
CA TYR A 265 -0.99 15.97 -16.56
C TYR A 265 -2.45 15.99 -16.05
N PHE A 266 -3.16 14.86 -16.09
CA PHE A 266 -4.56 14.84 -15.66
C PHE A 266 -4.71 15.02 -14.16
N ASN A 267 -3.79 14.51 -13.33
CA ASN A 267 -3.79 14.79 -11.89
C ASN A 267 -3.64 16.29 -11.57
N SER A 268 -3.08 17.10 -12.48
CA SER A 268 -2.99 18.55 -12.31
C SER A 268 -4.23 19.33 -12.79
N MET A 269 -5.19 18.65 -13.42
CA MET A 269 -6.40 19.29 -13.94
C MET A 269 -7.45 19.43 -12.83
N PRO A 270 -8.00 20.64 -12.59
CA PRO A 270 -8.95 20.86 -11.50
C PRO A 270 -10.29 20.14 -11.69
N TRP A 271 -10.62 19.78 -12.93
CA TRP A 271 -11.85 19.07 -13.28
C TRP A 271 -11.70 17.54 -13.24
N TYR A 272 -10.48 17.02 -13.16
CA TYR A 272 -10.23 15.58 -13.23
C TYR A 272 -10.40 14.93 -11.85
N ILE A 273 -11.32 13.98 -11.77
CA ILE A 273 -11.60 13.23 -10.54
C ILE A 273 -11.39 11.74 -10.85
N PRO A 274 -10.36 11.09 -10.28
CA PRO A 274 -10.12 9.67 -10.45
C PRO A 274 -11.32 8.83 -10.00
N ASN A 275 -11.65 7.78 -10.75
CA ASN A 275 -12.72 6.82 -10.44
C ASN A 275 -12.21 5.38 -10.67
N LEU A 276 -12.24 4.54 -9.64
CA LEU A 276 -11.76 3.16 -9.66
C LEU A 276 -12.54 2.27 -10.65
N TYR A 277 -13.80 2.62 -10.91
CA TYR A 277 -14.67 1.90 -11.85
C TYR A 277 -14.56 2.39 -13.29
N ALA A 278 -13.84 3.49 -13.52
CA ALA A 278 -13.64 4.03 -14.85
C ALA A 278 -12.80 3.07 -15.71
N SER A 279 -13.25 2.83 -16.93
CA SER A 279 -12.56 1.97 -17.89
C SER A 279 -11.81 2.80 -18.92
N GLY A 280 -10.57 2.42 -19.21
CA GLY A 280 -9.82 2.93 -20.35
C GLY A 280 -10.22 2.26 -21.67
N SER A 281 -11.38 1.59 -21.70
CA SER A 281 -11.88 0.87 -22.88
C SER A 281 -12.82 1.76 -23.68
N VAL A 282 -12.62 1.79 -24.99
CA VAL A 282 -13.53 2.44 -25.95
C VAL A 282 -14.97 1.89 -25.88
N SER A 283 -15.18 0.70 -25.28
CA SER A 283 -16.51 0.12 -25.09
C SER A 283 -17.34 0.77 -23.98
N SER A 284 -16.73 1.46 -23.02
CA SER A 284 -17.45 2.15 -21.94
C SER A 284 -17.91 3.55 -22.33
N LEU A 285 -17.43 4.07 -23.47
CA LEU A 285 -17.73 5.41 -23.96
C LEU A 285 -19.09 5.48 -24.66
N ASN A 286 -19.68 6.68 -24.66
CA ASN A 286 -20.89 6.94 -25.42
C ASN A 286 -20.62 6.93 -26.94
N SER A 287 -21.68 6.95 -27.75
CA SER A 287 -21.54 6.84 -29.22
C SER A 287 -20.73 7.97 -29.88
N ILE A 288 -20.83 9.20 -29.35
CA ILE A 288 -20.11 10.39 -29.84
C ILE A 288 -18.63 10.28 -29.49
N GLU A 289 -18.33 10.04 -28.22
CA GLU A 289 -16.97 9.85 -27.71
C GLU A 289 -16.25 8.72 -28.44
N LYS A 290 -16.94 7.59 -28.66
CA LYS A 290 -16.41 6.45 -29.39
C LYS A 290 -16.02 6.82 -30.83
N ALA A 291 -16.88 7.58 -31.51
CA ALA A 291 -16.58 8.06 -32.86
C ALA A 291 -15.39 9.02 -32.85
N ASN A 292 -15.31 9.92 -31.87
CA ASN A 292 -14.23 10.89 -31.73
C ASN A 292 -12.89 10.22 -31.42
N VAL A 293 -12.82 9.30 -30.46
CA VAL A 293 -11.61 8.52 -30.15
C VAL A 293 -11.12 7.76 -31.38
N ASN A 294 -12.03 7.12 -32.12
CA ASN A 294 -11.67 6.40 -33.35
C ASN A 294 -11.19 7.33 -34.47
N LEU A 295 -11.69 8.57 -34.53
CA LEU A 295 -11.22 9.56 -35.48
C LEU A 295 -9.81 10.05 -35.09
N ILE A 296 -9.60 10.43 -33.83
CA ILE A 296 -8.32 10.90 -33.30
C ILE A 296 -7.21 9.86 -33.53
N LEU A 297 -7.50 8.58 -33.27
CA LEU A 297 -6.56 7.47 -33.51
C LEU A 297 -6.07 7.34 -34.96
N LYS A 298 -6.77 7.92 -35.95
CA LYS A 298 -6.32 7.92 -37.36
C LYS A 298 -5.29 9.02 -37.66
N PHE A 299 -5.19 10.03 -36.79
CA PHE A 299 -4.28 11.17 -36.93
C PHE A 299 -3.03 11.07 -36.04
N GLU A 300 -3.08 10.22 -35.00
CA GLU A 300 -1.92 9.83 -34.20
C GLU A 300 -0.90 8.99 -34.98
#